data_AF-A0A8T7H0S3-F1
#
_entry.id   AF-A0A8T7H0S3-F1
#
_cell.length_a   1.000
_cell.length_b   1.000
_cell.length_c   1.000
_cell.angle_alpha   90.00
_cell.angle_beta   90.00
_cell.angle_gamma   90.00
#
_symmetry.space_group_name_H-M   'P 1'
#
loop_
_entity.id
_entity.type
_entity.pdbx_description
1 polymer ?
#
loop_
_entity_poly.entity_id
_entity_poly.type
_entity_poly.pdbx_seq_one_letter_code
_entity_poly.pdbx_strand_id
1 'polypeptide(L)'
;MKRFLVLGACGAIHPLVRILDIVVPTWGIREEGTSYHYLPPHVVPKPSERIVEILRRELDPVARGLGAGLHLGGVWSTDAVYRETRDKVRRYSEMNALCVDMESTALMSVAMYRGVELGIALIVTDELHGEKWRFCRDRERAELLEREVTRALLEALAKA
;
A
#
# COMPACT_ATOMS: atom_id res chain seq x y z
N MET A 1 3.58 -0.18 -23.40
CA MET A 1 3.94 -0.97 -22.19
C MET A 1 2.65 -1.34 -21.47
N LYS A 2 2.51 -2.57 -20.94
CA LYS A 2 1.32 -2.96 -20.16
C LYS A 2 1.43 -2.38 -18.75
N ARG A 3 0.30 -1.96 -18.17
CA ARG A 3 0.24 -1.25 -16.89
C ARG A 3 -0.88 -1.81 -16.04
N PHE A 4 -0.63 -1.90 -14.74
CA PHE A 4 -1.57 -2.41 -13.75
C PHE A 4 -1.63 -1.41 -12.60
N LEU A 5 -2.85 -1.02 -12.23
CA LEU A 5 -3.10 -0.24 -11.02
C LEU A 5 -3.93 -1.12 -10.09
N VAL A 6 -3.55 -1.16 -8.83
CA VAL A 6 -4.20 -1.98 -7.81
C VAL A 6 -4.69 -1.07 -6.70
N LEU A 7 -5.95 -1.26 -6.31
CA LEU A 7 -6.52 -0.72 -5.10
C LEU A 7 -6.66 -1.86 -4.09
N GLY A 8 -6.22 -1.64 -2.87
CA GLY A 8 -6.36 -2.59 -1.78
C GLY A 8 -6.60 -1.90 -0.43
N ALA A 9 -6.64 -2.71 0.62
CA ALA A 9 -6.71 -2.26 2.01
C ALA A 9 -5.43 -2.64 2.75
N CYS A 10 -5.12 -1.93 3.83
CA CYS A 10 -3.94 -2.21 4.64
C CYS A 10 -4.12 -1.81 6.11
N GLY A 11 -3.28 -2.38 6.98
CA GLY A 11 -3.14 -2.00 8.37
C GLY A 11 -1.99 -1.02 8.56
N ALA A 12 -2.21 0.11 9.23
CA ALA A 12 -1.16 1.07 9.55
C ALA A 12 -0.22 0.55 10.65
N ILE A 13 1.06 0.44 10.33
CA ILE A 13 2.11 0.03 11.28
C ILE A 13 2.99 1.21 11.73
N HIS A 14 2.90 2.36 11.05
CA HIS A 14 3.63 3.57 11.40
C HIS A 14 2.72 4.64 12.03
N PRO A 15 3.11 5.33 13.13
CA PRO A 15 2.26 6.31 13.83
C PRO A 15 1.83 7.55 13.02
N LEU A 16 2.48 7.80 11.88
CA LEU A 16 2.13 8.89 10.96
C LEU A 16 0.88 8.60 10.13
N VAL A 17 0.52 7.32 10.00
CA VAL A 17 -0.57 6.85 9.14
C VAL A 17 -1.77 6.51 9.99
N ARG A 18 -2.95 7.00 9.60
CA ARG A 18 -4.20 6.82 10.32
C ARG A 18 -5.22 6.06 9.49
N ILE A 19 -6.20 5.45 10.16
CA ILE A 19 -7.40 4.92 9.50
C ILE A 19 -7.99 5.97 8.56
N LEU A 20 -8.37 5.54 7.36
CA LEU A 20 -8.85 6.35 6.22
C LEU A 20 -7.79 7.20 5.51
N ASP A 21 -6.51 7.07 5.85
CA ASP A 21 -5.44 7.56 4.98
C ASP A 21 -5.25 6.63 3.77
N ILE A 22 -4.55 7.15 2.75
CA ILE A 22 -4.12 6.41 1.57
C ILE A 22 -2.60 6.25 1.64
N VAL A 23 -2.11 5.03 1.40
CA VAL A 23 -0.69 4.73 1.22
C VAL A 23 -0.45 4.32 -0.23
N VAL A 24 0.55 4.94 -0.86
CA VAL A 24 1.10 4.50 -2.15
C VAL A 24 2.48 3.89 -1.87
N PRO A 25 2.60 2.56 -1.87
CA PRO A 25 3.88 1.91 -1.63
C PRO A 25 4.95 2.29 -2.64
N THR A 26 6.19 2.45 -2.21
CA THR A 26 7.36 2.75 -3.07
C THR A 26 8.44 1.67 -3.03
N TRP A 27 8.34 0.76 -2.08
CA TRP A 27 9.15 -0.45 -1.91
C TRP A 27 8.44 -1.39 -0.93
N GLY A 28 8.88 -2.65 -0.78
CA GLY A 28 8.31 -3.49 0.27
C GLY A 28 9.17 -4.58 0.89
N ILE A 29 8.75 -4.99 2.09
CA ILE A 29 9.31 -6.08 2.90
C ILE A 29 8.55 -7.36 2.58
N ARG A 30 9.26 -8.38 2.13
CA ARG A 30 8.71 -9.66 1.67
C ARG A 30 8.64 -10.66 2.82
N GLU A 31 7.46 -10.90 3.35
CA GLU A 31 7.20 -11.98 4.31
C GLU A 31 6.11 -12.96 3.83
N GLU A 32 5.63 -12.78 2.60
CA GLU A 32 4.83 -13.76 1.87
C GLU A 32 5.72 -14.68 1.01
N GLY A 33 5.20 -15.86 0.64
CA GLY A 33 5.96 -16.88 -0.08
C GLY A 33 6.10 -16.67 -1.59
N THR A 34 5.18 -15.94 -2.22
CA THR A 34 5.06 -15.82 -3.68
C THR A 34 6.23 -15.08 -4.30
N SER A 35 6.65 -13.94 -3.74
CA SER A 35 7.71 -13.11 -4.34
C SER A 35 9.05 -13.83 -4.53
N TYR A 36 9.36 -14.79 -3.67
CA TYR A 36 10.61 -15.59 -3.73
C TYR A 36 10.69 -16.52 -4.94
N HIS A 37 9.58 -16.76 -5.63
CA HIS A 37 9.57 -17.47 -6.91
C HIS A 37 9.91 -16.58 -8.11
N TYR A 38 9.90 -15.25 -7.95
CA TYR A 38 10.10 -14.29 -9.04
C TYR A 38 11.38 -13.46 -8.89
N LEU A 39 11.81 -13.16 -7.66
CA LEU A 39 12.99 -12.36 -7.39
C LEU A 39 13.92 -13.03 -6.36
N PRO A 40 15.25 -12.92 -6.52
CA PRO A 40 16.20 -13.38 -5.51
C PRO A 40 15.94 -12.77 -4.12
N PRO A 41 16.29 -13.45 -3.01
CA PRO A 41 15.96 -12.98 -1.65
C PRO A 41 16.52 -11.58 -1.28
N HIS A 42 17.64 -11.17 -1.88
CA HIS A 42 18.28 -9.88 -1.59
C HIS A 42 17.67 -8.70 -2.37
N VAL A 43 16.79 -8.96 -3.34
CA VAL A 43 16.18 -7.92 -4.17
C VAL A 43 14.96 -7.36 -3.46
N VAL A 44 14.96 -6.04 -3.24
CA VAL A 44 13.81 -5.30 -2.71
C VAL A 44 12.83 -5.03 -3.86
N PRO A 45 11.57 -5.49 -3.76
CA PRO A 45 10.55 -5.24 -4.77
C PRO A 45 10.09 -3.79 -4.73
N LYS A 46 9.87 -3.21 -5.91
CA LYS A 46 9.46 -1.82 -6.09
C LYS A 46 8.47 -1.69 -7.25
N PRO A 47 7.51 -0.76 -7.19
CA PRO A 47 6.64 -0.39 -8.31
C PRO A 47 7.38 0.51 -9.32
N SER A 48 6.71 0.89 -10.41
CA SER A 48 7.23 1.85 -11.39
C SER A 48 7.24 3.25 -10.80
N GLU A 49 8.41 3.91 -10.71
CA GLU A 49 8.54 5.28 -10.20
C GLU A 49 7.63 6.27 -10.94
N ARG A 50 7.50 6.10 -12.27
CA ARG A 50 6.62 6.91 -13.10
C ARG A 50 5.15 6.75 -12.72
N ILE A 51 4.71 5.51 -12.46
CA ILE A 51 3.31 5.25 -12.05
C ILE A 51 3.07 5.75 -10.63
N VAL A 52 4.03 5.60 -9.71
CA VAL A 52 3.96 6.16 -8.35
C VAL A 52 3.73 7.67 -8.41
N GLU A 53 4.47 8.39 -9.25
CA GLU A 53 4.32 9.84 -9.37
C GLU A 53 2.94 10.24 -9.95
N ILE A 54 2.43 9.48 -10.91
CA ILE A 54 1.06 9.67 -11.41
C ILE A 54 0.06 9.46 -10.28
N LEU A 55 0.13 8.33 -9.55
CA LEU A 55 -0.77 8.06 -8.43
C LEU A 55 -0.70 9.15 -7.37
N ARG A 56 0.50 9.62 -7.01
CA ARG A 56 0.69 10.73 -6.07
C ARG A 56 -0.08 11.97 -6.52
N ARG A 57 0.05 12.36 -7.78
CA ARG A 57 -0.61 13.55 -8.33
C ARG A 57 -2.13 13.41 -8.38
N GLU A 58 -2.64 12.25 -8.79
CA GLU A 58 -4.09 12.04 -8.93
C GLU A 58 -4.78 11.82 -7.57
N LEU A 59 -4.09 11.24 -6.58
CA LEU A 59 -4.66 10.93 -5.27
C LEU A 59 -4.54 12.07 -4.24
N ASP A 60 -3.53 12.94 -4.34
CA ASP A 60 -3.37 14.08 -3.41
C ASP A 60 -4.62 14.98 -3.31
N PRO A 61 -5.27 15.41 -4.41
CA PRO A 61 -6.50 16.20 -4.31
C PRO A 61 -7.67 15.41 -3.72
N VAL A 62 -7.78 14.11 -4.01
CA VAL A 62 -8.82 13.23 -3.44
C VAL A 62 -8.66 13.10 -1.93
N ALA A 63 -7.44 12.81 -1.47
CA ALA A 63 -7.12 12.69 -0.06
C ALA A 63 -7.47 13.98 0.70
N ARG A 64 -7.00 15.13 0.20
CA ARG A 64 -7.29 16.44 0.80
C ARG A 64 -8.77 16.76 0.83
N GLY A 65 -9.49 16.49 -0.26
CA GLY A 65 -10.94 16.75 -0.37
C GLY A 65 -11.78 15.95 0.62
N LEU A 66 -11.30 14.78 1.04
CA LEU A 66 -11.96 13.89 2.00
C LEU A 66 -11.37 13.95 3.42
N GLY A 67 -10.43 14.88 3.67
CA GLY A 67 -9.75 15.03 4.95
C GLY A 67 -8.93 13.78 5.34
N ALA A 68 -8.36 13.10 4.35
CA ALA A 68 -7.46 11.96 4.50
C ALA A 68 -6.00 12.38 4.23
N GLY A 69 -5.04 11.67 4.81
CA GLY A 69 -3.63 11.77 4.46
C GLY A 69 -3.29 10.95 3.22
N LEU A 70 -2.30 11.40 2.45
CA LEU A 70 -1.65 10.60 1.40
C LEU A 70 -0.18 10.40 1.77
N HIS A 71 0.25 9.15 1.84
CA HIS A 71 1.61 8.80 2.26
C HIS A 71 2.32 7.94 1.22
N LEU A 72 3.60 8.20 1.01
CA LEU A 72 4.47 7.38 0.15
C LEU A 72 5.53 6.72 1.02
N GLY A 73 5.68 5.40 0.93
CA GLY A 73 6.66 4.70 1.76
C GLY A 73 6.64 3.19 1.60
N GLY A 74 7.24 2.48 2.56
CA GLY A 74 7.34 1.02 2.50
C GLY A 74 6.02 0.32 2.83
N VAL A 75 5.83 -0.86 2.26
CA VAL A 75 4.77 -1.81 2.66
C VAL A 75 5.41 -3.11 3.10
N TRP A 76 4.84 -3.76 4.12
CA TRP A 76 5.18 -5.12 4.50
C TRP A 76 4.06 -6.05 4.03
N SER A 77 4.35 -7.07 3.22
CA SER A 77 3.35 -8.08 2.86
C SER A 77 3.61 -9.40 3.59
N THR A 78 2.55 -10.00 4.13
CA THR A 78 2.61 -11.25 4.90
C THR A 78 1.44 -12.18 4.58
N ASP A 79 1.67 -13.50 4.56
CA ASP A 79 0.59 -14.50 4.41
C ASP A 79 -0.10 -14.82 5.76
N ALA A 80 0.34 -14.20 6.85
CA ALA A 80 -0.03 -14.58 8.20
C ALA A 80 -0.45 -13.37 9.05
N VAL A 81 -1.67 -12.88 8.84
CA VAL A 81 -2.25 -11.73 9.57
C VAL A 81 -2.15 -11.88 11.10
N TYR A 82 -2.39 -13.07 11.64
CA TYR A 82 -2.26 -13.33 13.10
C TYR A 82 -0.81 -13.43 13.59
N ARG A 83 0.19 -13.28 12.70
CA ARG A 83 1.63 -13.21 13.01
C ARG A 83 2.19 -11.80 12.87
N GLU A 84 1.32 -10.79 12.78
CA GLU A 84 1.62 -9.37 12.89
C GLU A 84 1.96 -8.97 14.33
N THR A 85 2.99 -9.59 14.89
CA THR A 85 3.42 -9.39 16.28
C THR A 85 3.88 -7.95 16.50
N ARG A 86 3.67 -7.40 17.71
CA ARG A 86 4.10 -6.04 18.06
C ARG A 86 5.58 -5.77 17.78
N ASP A 87 6.45 -6.77 17.94
CA ASP A 87 7.88 -6.63 17.69
C ASP A 87 8.18 -6.43 16.20
N LYS A 88 7.48 -7.15 15.31
CA LYS A 88 7.57 -6.95 13.86
C LYS A 88 7.00 -5.60 13.45
N VAL A 89 5.83 -5.23 13.97
CA VAL A 89 5.22 -3.92 13.72
C VAL A 89 6.19 -2.79 14.06
N ARG A 90 6.81 -2.83 15.26
CA ARG A 90 7.81 -1.83 15.66
C ARG A 90 9.04 -1.86 14.75
N ARG A 91 9.63 -3.04 14.54
CA ARG A 91 10.83 -3.20 13.70
C ARG A 91 10.63 -2.68 12.29
N TYR A 92 9.52 -3.01 11.65
CA TYR A 92 9.25 -2.60 10.27
C TYR A 92 8.83 -1.13 10.18
N SER A 93 8.12 -0.62 11.19
CA SER A 93 7.87 0.83 11.34
C SER A 93 9.18 1.62 11.43
N GLU A 94 10.16 1.16 12.22
CA GLU A 94 11.49 1.79 12.33
C GLU A 94 12.27 1.77 11.01
N MET A 95 11.94 0.84 10.11
CA MET A 95 12.48 0.79 8.74
C MET A 95 11.71 1.69 7.76
N ASN A 96 10.77 2.52 8.23
CA ASN A 96 9.86 3.35 7.42
C ASN A 96 8.91 2.55 6.52
N ALA A 97 8.57 1.32 6.90
CA ALA A 97 7.37 0.68 6.37
C ALA A 97 6.15 1.31 7.06
N LEU A 98 5.19 1.75 6.24
CA LEU A 98 4.03 2.54 6.67
C LEU A 98 2.84 1.65 7.01
N CYS A 99 2.67 0.57 6.26
CA CYS A 99 1.54 -0.33 6.36
C CYS A 99 1.93 -1.80 6.17
N VAL A 100 1.01 -2.67 6.54
CA VAL A 100 1.03 -4.12 6.27
C VAL A 100 -0.16 -4.49 5.39
N ASP A 101 0.07 -5.35 4.40
CA ASP A 101 -0.95 -5.98 3.56
C ASP A 101 -0.58 -7.45 3.28
N MET A 102 -1.22 -8.09 2.29
CA MET A 102 -0.94 -9.48 1.95
C MET A 102 -0.47 -9.70 0.50
N GLU A 103 -0.45 -8.65 -0.34
CA GLU A 103 -0.28 -8.83 -1.80
C GLU A 103 0.78 -7.92 -2.44
N SER A 104 1.10 -6.77 -1.86
CA SER A 104 1.90 -5.74 -2.54
C SER A 104 3.27 -6.23 -3.02
N THR A 105 4.04 -6.92 -2.17
CA THR A 105 5.37 -7.39 -2.57
C THR A 105 5.34 -8.50 -3.61
N ALA A 106 4.32 -9.35 -3.59
CA ALA A 106 4.12 -10.36 -4.62
C ALA A 106 3.84 -9.70 -5.97
N LEU A 107 2.91 -8.74 -6.01
CA LEU A 107 2.56 -8.00 -7.22
C LEU A 107 3.75 -7.22 -7.79
N MET A 108 4.48 -6.49 -6.95
CA MET A 108 5.70 -5.79 -7.36
C MET A 108 6.74 -6.74 -7.94
N SER A 109 6.93 -7.91 -7.31
CA SER A 109 7.91 -8.90 -7.77
C SER A 109 7.55 -9.48 -9.15
N VAL A 110 6.28 -9.81 -9.37
CA VAL A 110 5.79 -10.29 -10.66
C VAL A 110 5.90 -9.18 -11.72
N ALA A 111 5.56 -7.94 -11.38
CA ALA A 111 5.65 -6.82 -12.31
C ALA A 111 7.09 -6.57 -12.77
N MET A 112 8.04 -6.56 -11.82
CA MET A 112 9.47 -6.47 -12.11
C MET A 112 9.94 -7.61 -13.01
N TYR A 113 9.60 -8.86 -12.67
CA TYR A 113 9.96 -10.04 -13.46
C TYR A 113 9.40 -10.00 -14.90
N ARG A 114 8.18 -9.46 -15.08
CA ARG A 114 7.51 -9.38 -16.39
C ARG A 114 7.86 -8.11 -17.17
N GLY A 115 8.57 -7.15 -16.59
CA GLY A 115 8.86 -5.86 -17.22
C GLY A 115 7.59 -5.05 -17.52
N VAL A 116 6.61 -5.08 -16.62
CA VAL A 116 5.37 -4.29 -16.72
C VAL A 116 5.33 -3.24 -15.62
N GLU A 117 4.57 -2.16 -15.85
CA GLU A 117 4.45 -1.10 -14.85
C GLU A 117 3.33 -1.41 -13.87
N LEU A 118 3.62 -1.26 -12.59
CA LEU A 118 2.68 -1.44 -11.50
C LEU A 118 2.59 -0.17 -10.66
N GLY A 119 1.36 0.18 -10.26
CA GLY A 119 1.06 1.12 -9.19
C GLY A 119 0.09 0.48 -8.20
N ILE A 120 0.26 0.81 -6.92
CA ILE A 120 -0.59 0.31 -5.84
C ILE A 120 -1.04 1.49 -4.99
N ALA A 121 -2.32 1.55 -4.67
CA ALA A 121 -2.89 2.44 -3.67
C ALA A 121 -3.62 1.60 -2.62
N LEU A 122 -3.35 1.86 -1.35
CA LEU A 122 -3.89 1.11 -0.23
C LEU A 122 -4.67 2.07 0.68
N ILE A 123 -5.91 1.73 1.01
CA ILE A 123 -6.70 2.45 2.00
C ILE A 123 -6.47 1.83 3.36
N VAL A 124 -6.19 2.67 4.36
CA VAL A 124 -5.92 2.20 5.72
C VAL A 124 -7.23 1.86 6.42
N THR A 125 -7.45 0.58 6.69
CA THR A 125 -8.68 0.07 7.33
C THR A 125 -8.52 -0.16 8.82
N ASP A 126 -7.28 -0.23 9.31
CA ASP A 126 -6.97 -0.55 10.69
C ASP A 126 -5.59 -0.03 11.10
N GLU A 127 -5.34 0.07 12.41
CA GLU A 127 -4.09 0.57 13.00
C GLU A 127 -3.53 -0.47 13.98
N LEU A 128 -2.28 -0.89 13.74
CA LEU A 128 -1.53 -1.87 14.53
C LEU A 128 -0.42 -1.25 15.39
N HIS A 129 -0.02 -0.02 15.07
CA HIS A 129 1.09 0.66 15.73
C HIS A 129 0.80 1.06 17.19
N GLY A 130 -0.45 0.98 17.64
CA GLY A 130 -0.88 1.28 19.00
C GLY A 130 -0.83 0.07 19.93
N GLU A 131 -1.24 0.26 21.19
CA GLU A 131 -1.35 -0.86 22.14
C GLU A 131 -2.44 -1.87 21.75
N LYS A 132 -3.51 -1.40 21.10
CA LYS A 132 -4.62 -2.23 20.66
C LYS A 132 -4.76 -2.11 19.16
N TRP A 133 -5.08 -3.23 18.53
CA TRP A 133 -5.51 -3.25 17.14
C TRP A 133 -6.85 -2.50 17.04
N ARG A 134 -6.87 -1.45 16.22
CA ARG A 134 -8.07 -0.64 15.98
C ARG A 134 -8.53 -0.82 14.55
N PHE A 135 -9.83 -0.92 14.35
CA PHE A 135 -10.45 -1.04 13.04
C PHE A 135 -11.27 0.20 12.70
N CYS A 136 -11.38 0.49 11.40
CA CYS A 136 -12.29 1.49 10.88
C CYS A 136 -13.73 1.13 11.25
N ARG A 137 -14.44 2.11 11.81
CA ARG A 137 -15.86 1.97 12.19
C ARG A 137 -16.79 2.78 11.29
N ASP A 138 -16.24 3.71 10.52
CA ASP A 138 -16.98 4.59 9.63
C ASP A 138 -17.01 3.99 8.22
N ARG A 139 -18.00 3.11 8.00
CA ARG A 139 -18.16 2.39 6.72
C ARG A 139 -18.52 3.32 5.58
N GLU A 140 -19.39 4.30 5.82
CA GLU A 140 -19.83 5.24 4.79
C GLU A 140 -18.65 6.07 4.27
N ARG A 141 -17.79 6.56 5.17
CA ARG A 141 -16.59 7.29 4.77
C ARG A 141 -15.56 6.40 4.08
N ALA A 142 -15.43 5.14 4.50
CA ALA A 142 -14.55 4.17 3.83
C ALA A 142 -15.01 3.87 2.40
N GLU A 143 -16.31 3.61 2.20
CA GLU A 143 -16.92 3.36 0.89
C GLU A 143 -16.82 4.59 -0.02
N LEU A 144 -17.02 5.79 0.53
CA LEU A 144 -16.82 7.06 -0.18
C LEU A 144 -15.36 7.18 -0.66
N LEU A 145 -14.40 6.96 0.24
CA LEU A 145 -12.98 7.05 -0.09
C LEU A 145 -12.58 6.02 -1.15
N GLU A 146 -13.01 4.76 -0.99
CA GLU A 146 -12.75 3.70 -1.96
C GLU A 146 -13.27 4.05 -3.35
N ARG A 147 -14.48 4.60 -3.45
CA ARG A 147 -15.07 5.03 -4.71
C ARG A 147 -14.28 6.16 -5.37
N GLU A 148 -13.91 7.20 -4.61
CA GLU A 148 -13.17 8.35 -5.17
C GLU A 148 -11.72 7.97 -5.54
N VAL A 149 -11.07 7.11 -4.75
CA VAL A 149 -9.75 6.53 -5.08
C VAL A 149 -9.85 5.68 -6.34
N THR A 150 -10.87 4.83 -6.47
CA THR A 150 -11.11 4.03 -7.69
C THR A 150 -11.24 4.91 -8.92
N ARG A 151 -12.03 6.00 -8.82
CA ARG A 151 -12.18 6.98 -9.91
C ARG A 151 -10.83 7.60 -10.29
N ALA A 152 -10.05 8.05 -9.31
CA ALA A 152 -8.73 8.62 -9.55
C ALA A 152 -7.74 7.62 -10.17
N LEU A 153 -7.80 6.33 -9.80
CA LEU A 153 -7.00 5.27 -10.42
C LEU A 153 -7.38 5.07 -11.90
N LEU A 154 -8.68 5.10 -12.24
CA LEU A 154 -9.11 5.01 -13.63
C LEU A 154 -8.62 6.20 -14.46
N GLU A 155 -8.65 7.40 -13.90
CA GLU A 155 -8.09 8.60 -14.53
C GLU A 155 -6.56 8.53 -14.68
N ALA A 156 -5.87 8.03 -13.66
CA ALA A 156 -4.44 7.77 -13.71
C ALA A 156 -4.08 6.79 -14.83
N LEU A 157 -4.86 5.72 -15.01
CA LEU A 157 -4.63 4.72 -16.06
C LEU A 157 -4.72 5.32 -17.46
N ALA A 158 -5.65 6.27 -17.67
CA ALA A 158 -5.81 6.97 -18.94
C ALA A 158 -4.65 7.94 -19.25
N LYS A 159 -4.00 8.48 -18.22
CA LYS A 159 -2.86 9.43 -18.33
C LYS A 159 -1.49 8.74 -18.34
N ALA A 160 -1.42 7.47 -17.97
CA ALA A 160 -0.19 6.71 -17.87
C ALA A 160 0.36 6.29 -19.23
#